data_AF-A0A8E2I7Z0-F1
#
_entry.id   AF-A0A8E2I7Z0-F1
#
_cell.length_a   1.000
_cell.length_b   1.000
_cell.length_c   1.000
_cell.angle_alpha   90.00
_cell.angle_beta   90.00
_cell.angle_gamma   90.00
#
_symmetry.space_group_name_H-M   'P 1'
#
loop_
_entity.id
_entity.type
_entity.pdbx_description
1 polymer ?
#
loop_
_entity_poly.entity_id
_entity_poly.type
_entity_poly.pdbx_seq_one_letter_code
_entity_poly.pdbx_strand_id
1 'polypeptide(L)'
;MKIIQSIADIEKLKERSALPTKYIKIIEDQFLEWYESENEGEPLISFRLPNHTCMYHLEKENDGEFIYKQLIHLEFVDVEENEEIKYLRMGIMNDHQMHLVYVLEGTLEPSFEEWLKN
;
A
#
# COMPACT_ATOMS: atom_id res chain seq x y z
N MET A 1 -9.02 -5.50 2.91
CA MET A 1 -8.30 -4.40 2.23
C MET A 1 -8.63 -3.09 2.90
N LYS A 2 -7.63 -2.20 3.01
CA LYS A 2 -7.77 -0.83 3.48
C LYS A 2 -7.26 0.12 2.41
N ILE A 3 -8.01 1.19 2.20
CA ILE A 3 -7.66 2.27 1.29
C ILE A 3 -7.09 3.38 2.16
N ILE A 4 -5.96 3.92 1.75
CA ILE A 4 -5.24 4.97 2.44
C ILE A 4 -5.23 6.17 1.51
N GLN A 5 -6.02 7.17 1.89
CA GLN A 5 -6.14 8.43 1.14
C GLN A 5 -5.77 9.65 1.97
N SER A 6 -5.72 9.51 3.30
CA SER A 6 -5.50 10.62 4.21
C SER A 6 -4.61 10.19 5.37
N ILE A 7 -4.00 11.18 6.03
CA ILE A 7 -3.23 10.93 7.26
C ILE A 7 -4.09 10.27 8.35
N ALA A 8 -5.40 10.57 8.39
CA ALA A 8 -6.32 9.93 9.32
C ALA A 8 -6.50 8.42 9.07
N ASP A 9 -6.32 7.96 7.83
CA ASP A 9 -6.38 6.53 7.52
C ASP A 9 -5.11 5.81 7.97
N ILE A 10 -3.96 6.48 7.90
CA ILE A 10 -2.69 6.00 8.46
C ILE A 10 -2.79 5.90 9.99
N GLU A 11 -3.34 6.90 10.67
CA GLU A 11 -3.55 6.84 12.13
C GLU A 11 -4.45 5.67 12.53
N LYS A 12 -5.52 5.39 11.77
CA LYS A 12 -6.35 4.19 11.98
C LYS A 12 -5.59 2.87 11.77
N LEU A 13 -4.56 2.86 10.92
CA LEU A 13 -3.68 1.69 10.78
C LEU A 13 -2.76 1.57 12.01
N LYS A 14 -2.22 2.68 12.54
CA LYS A 14 -1.41 2.70 13.77
C LYS A 14 -2.17 2.22 15.00
N GLU A 15 -3.45 2.58 15.11
CA GLU A 15 -4.33 2.14 16.20
C GLU A 15 -4.56 0.61 16.20
N ARG A 16 -4.33 -0.06 15.07
CA ARG A 16 -4.40 -1.53 14.98
C ARG A 16 -3.09 -2.12 15.49
N SER A 17 -3.10 -2.59 16.74
CA SER A 17 -1.95 -3.15 17.45
C SER A 17 -1.31 -4.42 16.83
N ALA A 18 -1.76 -4.86 15.65
CA ALA A 18 -1.27 -6.04 14.96
C ALA A 18 -0.25 -5.74 13.86
N LEU A 19 -0.16 -4.50 13.38
CA LEU A 19 0.77 -4.13 12.30
C LEU A 19 2.11 -3.65 12.89
N PRO A 20 3.26 -4.11 12.37
CA PRO A 20 4.56 -3.61 12.83
C PRO A 20 4.69 -2.10 12.60
N THR A 21 5.11 -1.35 13.62
CA THR A 21 5.23 0.12 13.54
C THR A 21 6.13 0.57 12.39
N LYS A 22 7.24 -0.15 12.12
CA LYS A 22 8.13 0.15 11.00
C LYS A 22 7.45 0.03 9.64
N TYR A 23 6.54 -0.93 9.49
CA TYR A 23 5.78 -1.11 8.25
C TYR A 23 4.79 0.03 8.04
N ILE A 24 4.09 0.44 9.10
CA ILE A 24 3.19 1.60 9.01
C ILE A 24 3.97 2.87 8.72
N LYS A 25 5.19 3.00 9.25
CA LYS A 25 6.05 4.16 8.99
C LYS A 25 6.44 4.27 7.51
N ILE A 26 6.73 3.17 6.84
CA ILE A 26 6.98 3.15 5.38
C ILE A 26 5.78 3.67 4.59
N ILE A 27 4.59 3.21 4.94
CA ILE A 27 3.35 3.67 4.31
C ILE A 27 3.13 5.16 4.59
N GLU A 28 3.40 5.62 5.81
CA GLU A 28 3.32 7.03 6.15
C GLU A 28 4.32 7.88 5.37
N ASP A 29 5.56 7.45 5.27
CA ASP A 29 6.61 8.19 4.55
C ASP A 29 6.27 8.31 3.07
N GLN A 30 5.78 7.22 2.44
CA GLN A 30 5.33 7.30 1.05
C GLN A 30 4.14 8.26 0.87
N PHE A 31 3.20 8.28 1.80
CA PHE A 31 2.08 9.22 1.75
C PHE A 31 2.55 10.67 1.88
N LEU A 32 3.53 10.92 2.76
CA LEU A 32 4.12 12.25 2.94
C LEU A 32 4.89 12.69 1.69
N GLU A 33 5.61 11.80 1.01
CA GLU A 33 6.26 12.10 -0.27
C GLU A 33 5.25 12.54 -1.33
N TRP A 34 4.10 11.85 -1.43
CA TRP A 34 3.03 12.22 -2.34
C TRP A 34 2.37 13.53 -1.95
N TYR A 35 2.13 13.76 -0.66
CA TYR A 35 1.66 15.05 -0.15
C TYR A 35 2.61 16.18 -0.54
N GLU A 36 3.92 16.03 -0.33
CA GLU A 36 4.93 17.05 -0.67
C GLU A 36 5.02 17.31 -2.18
N SER A 37 4.69 16.32 -3.00
CA SER A 37 4.76 16.41 -4.46
C SER A 37 3.47 16.95 -5.10
N GLU A 38 2.31 16.63 -4.55
CA GLU A 38 0.99 16.91 -5.15
C GLU A 38 0.22 18.03 -4.45
N ASN A 39 0.61 18.46 -3.24
CA ASN A 39 -0.19 19.44 -2.52
C ASN A 39 -0.17 20.82 -3.19
N GLU A 40 -1.35 21.43 -3.28
CA GLU A 40 -1.51 22.80 -3.79
C GLU A 40 -1.59 23.84 -2.66
N GLY A 41 -0.92 23.57 -1.53
CA GLY A 41 -0.87 24.46 -0.36
C GLY A 41 -1.93 24.21 0.71
N GLU A 42 -2.67 23.10 0.62
CA GLU A 42 -3.59 22.69 1.68
C GLU A 42 -2.84 22.05 2.88
N PRO A 43 -3.38 22.15 4.11
CA PRO A 43 -2.80 21.48 5.27
C PRO A 43 -2.86 19.95 5.15
N LEU A 44 -1.85 19.26 5.66
CA LEU A 44 -1.76 17.78 5.69
C LEU A 44 -3.03 17.09 6.23
N ILE A 45 -3.67 17.67 7.26
CA ILE A 45 -4.89 17.12 7.86
C ILE A 45 -6.11 17.17 6.92
N SER A 46 -6.06 18.04 5.91
CA SER A 46 -7.11 18.24 4.92
C SER A 46 -6.78 17.56 3.59
N PHE A 47 -5.49 17.28 3.34
CA PHE A 47 -5.03 16.64 2.12
C PHE A 47 -5.62 15.24 1.96
N ARG A 48 -6.03 14.95 0.74
CA ARG A 48 -6.49 13.63 0.33
C ARG A 48 -5.91 13.26 -1.02
N LEU A 49 -5.39 12.05 -1.11
CA LEU A 49 -5.05 11.50 -2.41
C LEU A 49 -6.30 11.40 -3.29
N PRO A 50 -6.19 11.77 -4.58
CA PRO A 50 -7.28 11.63 -5.53
C PRO A 50 -7.83 10.20 -5.57
N ASN A 51 -9.10 10.03 -5.92
CA ASN A 51 -9.71 8.69 -6.01
C ASN A 51 -9.04 7.78 -7.06
N HIS A 52 -8.24 8.36 -7.95
CA HIS A 52 -7.51 7.66 -9.00
C HIS A 52 -6.04 7.36 -8.65
N THR A 53 -5.49 7.94 -7.59
CA THR A 53 -4.17 7.59 -7.03
C THR A 53 -4.37 7.21 -5.57
N CYS A 54 -4.21 5.94 -5.23
CA CYS A 54 -4.54 5.46 -3.90
C CYS A 54 -3.49 4.46 -3.45
N MET A 55 -3.21 4.49 -2.15
CA MET A 55 -2.42 3.47 -1.50
C MET A 55 -3.38 2.44 -0.88
N TYR A 56 -3.03 1.16 -1.00
CA TYR A 56 -3.81 0.07 -0.45
C TYR A 56 -2.95 -0.74 0.51
N HIS A 57 -3.54 -1.17 1.62
CA HIS A 57 -2.97 -2.19 2.50
C HIS A 57 -3.89 -3.42 2.46
N LEU A 58 -3.34 -4.58 2.07
CA LEU A 58 -4.07 -5.84 2.12
C LEU A 58 -3.86 -6.49 3.49
N GLU A 59 -4.96 -6.95 4.10
CA GLU A 59 -4.97 -7.44 5.49
C GLU A 59 -5.38 -8.91 5.58
N LYS A 60 -5.88 -9.51 4.50
CA LYS A 60 -6.46 -10.85 4.50
C LYS A 60 -6.11 -11.59 3.23
N GLU A 61 -6.05 -12.91 3.32
CA GLU A 61 -5.84 -13.81 2.20
C GLU A 61 -6.83 -13.56 1.05
N ASN A 62 -8.12 -13.35 1.37
CA ASN A 62 -9.16 -13.05 0.38
C ASN A 62 -8.98 -11.70 -0.33
N ASP A 63 -8.12 -10.81 0.18
CA ASP A 63 -7.78 -9.59 -0.55
C ASP A 63 -6.88 -9.90 -1.77
N GLY A 64 -6.29 -11.10 -1.87
CA GLY A 64 -5.51 -11.52 -3.04
C GLY A 64 -6.31 -11.51 -4.34
N GLU A 65 -7.64 -11.71 -4.28
CA GLU A 65 -8.52 -11.60 -5.45
C GLU A 65 -8.46 -10.20 -6.10
N PHE A 66 -8.20 -9.16 -5.31
CA PHE A 66 -7.98 -7.82 -5.84
C PHE A 66 -6.76 -7.80 -6.76
N ILE A 67 -5.64 -8.36 -6.33
CA ILE A 67 -4.42 -8.43 -7.15
C ILE A 67 -4.67 -9.28 -8.39
N TYR A 68 -5.33 -10.45 -8.26
CA TYR A 68 -5.67 -11.31 -9.39
C TYR A 68 -6.45 -10.57 -10.49
N LYS A 69 -7.41 -9.72 -10.11
CA LYS A 69 -8.20 -8.92 -11.06
C LYS A 69 -7.40 -7.80 -11.71
N GLN A 70 -6.30 -7.38 -11.09
CA GLN A 70 -5.45 -6.27 -11.54
C GLN A 70 -4.14 -6.76 -12.18
N LEU A 71 -3.94 -8.07 -12.39
CA LEU A 71 -2.67 -8.61 -12.90
C LEU A 71 -2.23 -8.01 -14.23
N ILE A 72 -3.17 -7.72 -15.13
CA ILE A 72 -2.87 -7.10 -16.44
C ILE A 72 -2.40 -5.64 -16.31
N HIS A 73 -2.60 -5.05 -15.14
CA HIS A 73 -2.27 -3.66 -14.79
C HIS A 73 -1.08 -3.60 -13.81
N LEU A 74 -0.51 -4.74 -13.45
CA LEU A 74 0.62 -4.82 -12.52
C LEU A 74 1.89 -4.37 -13.23
N GLU A 75 2.46 -3.26 -12.80
CA GLU A 75 3.68 -2.68 -13.38
C GLU A 75 4.93 -3.24 -12.74
N PHE A 76 4.91 -3.39 -11.41
CA PHE A 76 6.03 -3.93 -10.66
C PHE A 76 5.57 -4.61 -9.36
N VAL A 77 6.40 -5.55 -8.91
CA VAL A 77 6.35 -6.15 -7.58
C VAL A 77 7.75 -6.09 -7.00
N ASP A 78 7.91 -5.34 -5.91
CA ASP A 78 9.14 -5.27 -5.15
C ASP A 78 8.98 -6.02 -3.84
N VAL A 79 9.98 -6.83 -3.50
CA VAL A 79 10.10 -7.49 -2.21
C VAL A 79 11.02 -6.65 -1.35
N GLU A 80 10.47 -6.05 -0.32
CA GLU A 80 11.21 -5.18 0.58
C GLU A 80 11.42 -5.91 1.90
N GLU A 81 12.68 -6.02 2.30
CA GLU A 81 13.08 -6.77 3.49
C GLU A 81 14.13 -5.98 4.28
N ASN A 82 13.88 -5.86 5.59
CA ASN A 82 14.89 -5.47 6.55
C ASN A 82 14.86 -6.42 7.75
N GLU A 83 15.70 -6.18 8.75
CA GLU A 83 15.88 -7.08 9.91
C GLU A 83 14.60 -7.40 10.69
N GLU A 84 13.54 -6.59 10.58
CA GLU A 84 12.32 -6.73 11.38
C GLU A 84 11.05 -6.96 10.55
N ILE A 85 11.05 -6.58 9.28
CA ILE A 85 9.85 -6.65 8.43
C ILE A 85 10.20 -7.09 7.02
N LYS A 86 9.31 -7.90 6.46
CA LYS A 86 9.28 -8.26 5.05
C LYS A 86 7.90 -8.00 4.48
N TYR A 87 7.85 -7.32 3.35
CA TYR A 87 6.60 -6.94 2.71
C TYR A 87 6.76 -6.87 1.19
N LEU A 88 5.64 -6.98 0.49
CA LEU A 88 5.53 -6.73 -0.93
C LEU A 88 5.02 -5.31 -1.14
N ARG A 89 5.68 -4.58 -2.05
CA ARG A 89 5.23 -3.30 -2.57
C ARG A 89 4.94 -3.48 -4.06
N MET A 90 3.73 -3.17 -4.48
CA MET A 90 3.31 -3.36 -5.87
C MET A 90 2.82 -2.06 -6.46
N GLY A 91 3.19 -1.80 -7.71
CA GLY A 91 2.62 -0.74 -8.53
C GLY A 91 1.57 -1.29 -9.48
N ILE A 92 0.36 -0.74 -9.43
CA ILE A 92 -0.74 -1.09 -10.34
C ILE A 92 -1.13 0.16 -11.13
N MET A 93 -0.98 0.10 -12.46
CA MET A 93 -1.35 1.18 -13.37
C MET A 93 -2.79 1.05 -13.84
N ASN A 94 -3.67 1.92 -13.35
CA ASN A 94 -5.06 1.97 -13.77
C ASN A 94 -5.39 3.35 -14.34
N ASP A 95 -5.96 3.40 -15.55
CA ASP A 95 -6.31 4.66 -16.24
C ASP A 95 -5.18 5.72 -16.22
N HIS A 96 -3.93 5.29 -16.47
CA HIS A 96 -2.71 6.12 -16.44
C HIS A 96 -2.33 6.68 -15.06
N GLN A 97 -2.89 6.13 -13.99
CA GLN A 97 -2.61 6.52 -12.63
C GLN A 97 -2.00 5.33 -11.86
N MET A 98 -0.97 5.61 -11.08
CA MET A 98 -0.28 4.59 -10.29
C MET A 98 -0.98 4.42 -8.94
N HIS A 99 -1.38 3.20 -8.64
CA HIS A 99 -1.76 2.76 -7.30
C HIS A 99 -0.60 2.00 -6.66
N LEU A 100 -0.36 2.25 -5.38
CA LEU A 100 0.59 1.45 -4.61
C LEU A 100 -0.16 0.49 -3.69
N VAL A 101 0.24 -0.77 -3.71
CA VAL A 101 -0.34 -1.81 -2.86
C VAL A 101 0.75 -2.37 -1.95
N TYR A 102 0.47 -2.40 -0.66
CA TYR A 102 1.35 -2.90 0.38
C TYR A 102 0.77 -4.14 1.03
N VAL A 103 1.60 -5.17 1.17
CA VAL A 103 1.20 -6.46 1.73
C VAL A 103 2.31 -6.98 2.64
N LEU A 104 2.02 -7.26 3.90
CA LEU A 104 2.99 -7.93 4.78
C LEU A 104 3.19 -9.38 4.33
N GLU A 105 4.41 -9.90 4.41
CA GLU A 105 4.66 -11.31 4.11
C GLU A 105 3.78 -12.24 4.97
N GLY A 106 3.25 -13.29 4.35
CA GLY A 106 2.34 -14.25 4.98
C GLY A 106 0.90 -13.76 5.08
N THR A 107 0.54 -12.66 4.40
CA THR A 107 -0.85 -12.17 4.36
C THR A 107 -1.65 -12.86 3.26
N LEU A 108 -1.02 -13.16 2.12
CA LEU A 108 -1.66 -13.84 1.00
C LEU A 108 -1.38 -15.34 1.06
N GLU A 109 -2.06 -16.10 0.19
CA GLU A 109 -1.79 -17.53 0.04
C GLU A 109 -0.30 -17.74 -0.33
N PRO A 110 0.44 -18.65 0.33
CA PRO A 110 1.87 -18.81 0.10
C PRO A 110 2.25 -19.05 -1.36
N SER A 111 1.45 -19.84 -2.08
CA SER A 111 1.65 -20.13 -3.50
C SER A 111 1.56 -18.85 -4.36
N PHE A 112 0.69 -17.93 -3.97
CA PHE A 112 0.50 -16.66 -4.66
C PHE A 112 1.60 -15.65 -4.30
N GLU A 113 2.04 -15.60 -3.05
CA GLU A 113 3.19 -14.77 -2.66
C GLU A 113 4.46 -15.23 -3.39
N GLU A 114 4.71 -16.53 -3.47
CA GLU A 114 5.84 -17.06 -4.24
C GLU A 114 5.73 -16.70 -5.73
N TRP A 115 4.53 -16.78 -6.31
CA TRP A 115 4.32 -16.38 -7.70
C TRP A 115 4.60 -14.88 -7.92
N LEU A 116 4.16 -14.01 -7.01
CA LEU A 116 4.41 -12.56 -7.08
C LEU A 116 5.90 -12.20 -6.96
N LYS A 117 6.70 -13.06 -6.31
CA LYS A 117 8.13 -12.85 -6.08
C LYS A 117 9.03 -13.29 -7.26
N ASN A 118 8.47 -13.94 -8.30
CA ASN A 118 9.21 -14.49 -9.45
C ASN A 118 8.98 -13.69 -10.74
#